data_AF-A0A151MEX9-F1
#
_entry.id   AF-A0A151MEX9-F1
#
_cell.length_a   1.000
_cell.length_b   1.000
_cell.length_c   1.000
_cell.angle_alpha   90.00
_cell.angle_beta   90.00
_cell.angle_gamma   90.00
#
_symmetry.space_group_name_H-M   'P 1'
#
loop_
_entity.id
_entity.type
_entity.pdbx_description
1 polymer ?
#
loop_
_entity_poly.entity_id
_entity_poly.type
_entity_poly.pdbx_seq_one_letter_code
_entity_poly.pdbx_strand_id
1 'polypeptide(L)'
;MRFQKKKEIKQQIRELRTIISLQEQGKKLFVQAIEEKISQNKELINFLRGNVRSNIGMLGVAQKHDQMMILEACQEQKQMKMCLARSTVEAAREKLRNYIFDKTNVHNLLLYEVKRRGQTLEGLQRRLQFLKDMEAADKKCQKQMQIIRQLENNIEKMMMKINTGEKIYYLYLKMMDFLKDELAYLPLELNALQHMVEVYHVELRGMKLMALDNTEATEAAKADMTNMEMQLIAEKKYRENSLNFKKKQIDKIRVKDATAERHRRATRRDINMDFPTLLPRESLKGVKLEPSKAQMEYQSQVTSDVEKVKCAVECSHLWDISGRFLAQQKSTENLQQQIKECDQKRKELEAKLRELELERAELKFHQTPSLVSSKKLEEELKKNLEQEETRLEQTQTQMLKNQKLLLCFENGVDNLFIRLYGVTVPNEGDIHIDTTDTYEKLKFCETKLLHLTKVTSNLPSYNFSREENNESFVKVRNFLEETTKTEPQNLKISFEDEEDVVRDAFDFADKDQSFVPNREEIKKQGLNLIESKTRTSKKKQRGARKNP
;
A
#
# COMPACT_ATOMS: atom_id res chain seq x y z
N MET A 1 -113.36 -10.59 -140.79
CA MET A 1 -112.51 -10.13 -139.67
C MET A 1 -113.08 -10.40 -138.25
N ARG A 2 -113.78 -11.52 -137.96
CA ARG A 2 -114.24 -11.85 -136.57
C ARG A 2 -114.04 -13.32 -136.10
N PHE A 3 -113.73 -14.28 -136.97
CA PHE A 3 -113.65 -15.70 -136.60
C PHE A 3 -112.25 -16.20 -136.17
N GLN A 4 -111.15 -15.68 -136.74
CA GLN A 4 -109.78 -16.11 -136.37
C GLN A 4 -109.41 -15.78 -134.91
N LYS A 5 -109.68 -14.53 -134.46
CA LYS A 5 -109.45 -14.12 -133.06
C LYS A 5 -110.12 -15.03 -132.02
N LYS A 6 -111.25 -15.67 -132.35
CA LYS A 6 -111.96 -16.61 -131.45
C LYS A 6 -111.30 -17.99 -131.31
N LYS A 7 -110.49 -18.44 -132.28
CA LYS A 7 -109.68 -19.66 -132.18
C LYS A 7 -108.39 -19.38 -131.39
N GLU A 8 -107.74 -18.27 -131.69
CA GLU A 8 -106.51 -17.79 -131.07
C GLU A 8 -106.66 -17.58 -129.55
N ILE A 9 -107.73 -16.89 -129.11
CA ILE A 9 -108.07 -16.72 -127.69
C ILE A 9 -108.32 -18.06 -126.99
N LYS A 10 -108.95 -19.04 -127.65
CA LYS A 10 -109.16 -20.39 -127.06
C LYS A 10 -107.85 -21.16 -126.88
N GLN A 11 -106.84 -20.90 -127.71
CA GLN A 11 -105.52 -21.51 -127.58
C GLN A 11 -104.72 -20.85 -126.45
N GLN A 12 -104.71 -19.52 -126.39
CA GLN A 12 -104.13 -18.76 -125.27
C GLN A 12 -104.76 -19.16 -123.91
N ILE A 13 -106.07 -19.39 -123.85
CA ILE A 13 -106.72 -19.88 -122.61
C ILE A 13 -106.24 -21.30 -122.22
N ARG A 14 -105.93 -22.18 -123.19
CA ARG A 14 -105.34 -23.50 -122.88
C ARG A 14 -103.91 -23.35 -122.39
N GLU A 15 -103.09 -22.57 -123.08
CA GLU A 15 -101.70 -22.30 -122.70
C GLU A 15 -101.61 -21.68 -121.30
N LEU A 16 -102.44 -20.68 -121.00
CA LEU A 16 -102.53 -20.09 -119.66
C LEU A 16 -102.97 -21.12 -118.60
N ARG A 17 -103.90 -22.04 -118.91
CA ARG A 17 -104.27 -23.13 -117.99
C ARG A 17 -103.11 -24.12 -117.77
N THR A 18 -102.34 -24.44 -118.80
CA THR A 18 -101.14 -25.29 -118.67
C THR A 18 -100.05 -24.59 -117.84
N ILE A 19 -99.83 -23.29 -118.06
CA ILE A 19 -98.89 -22.46 -117.28
C ILE A 19 -99.32 -22.38 -115.82
N ILE A 20 -100.61 -22.14 -115.54
CA ILE A 20 -101.15 -22.14 -114.16
C ILE A 20 -100.97 -23.51 -113.51
N SER A 21 -101.28 -24.61 -114.21
CA SER A 21 -101.08 -25.98 -113.71
C SER A 21 -99.59 -26.27 -113.39
N LEU A 22 -98.67 -25.83 -114.25
CA LEU A 22 -97.22 -25.94 -114.04
C LEU A 22 -96.74 -25.07 -112.88
N GLN A 23 -97.27 -23.85 -112.72
CA GLN A 23 -96.97 -22.99 -111.57
C GLN A 23 -97.53 -23.55 -110.26
N GLU A 24 -98.70 -24.19 -110.28
CA GLU A 24 -99.26 -24.90 -109.12
C GLU A 24 -98.46 -26.16 -108.77
N GLN A 25 -98.00 -26.93 -109.76
CA GLN A 25 -97.07 -28.04 -109.54
C GLN A 25 -95.72 -27.56 -109.02
N GLY A 26 -95.15 -26.48 -109.58
CA GLY A 26 -93.90 -25.89 -109.11
C GLY A 26 -94.00 -25.37 -107.68
N LYS A 27 -95.12 -24.72 -107.32
CA LYS A 27 -95.40 -24.33 -105.93
C LYS A 27 -95.50 -25.54 -105.00
N LYS A 28 -96.17 -26.62 -105.41
CA LYS A 28 -96.26 -27.87 -104.63
C LYS A 28 -94.89 -28.50 -104.41
N LEU A 29 -94.08 -28.66 -105.47
CA LEU A 29 -92.72 -29.20 -105.37
C LEU A 29 -91.79 -28.32 -104.50
N PHE A 30 -91.92 -27.00 -104.58
CA PHE A 30 -91.15 -26.08 -103.74
C PHE A 30 -91.56 -26.16 -102.26
N VAL A 31 -92.86 -26.25 -101.96
CA VAL A 31 -93.36 -26.49 -100.60
C VAL A 31 -92.87 -27.83 -100.08
N GLN A 32 -92.95 -28.90 -100.87
CA GLN A 32 -92.42 -30.23 -100.52
C GLN A 32 -90.91 -30.19 -100.22
N ALA A 33 -90.11 -29.52 -101.06
CA ALA A 33 -88.67 -29.39 -100.80
C ALA A 33 -88.35 -28.59 -99.53
N ILE A 34 -89.16 -27.58 -99.19
CA ILE A 34 -89.06 -26.86 -97.90
C ILE A 34 -89.48 -27.77 -96.74
N GLU A 35 -90.57 -28.52 -96.86
CA GLU A 35 -91.06 -29.45 -95.82
C GLU A 35 -90.05 -30.57 -95.56
N GLU A 36 -89.46 -31.15 -96.60
CA GLU A 36 -88.35 -32.11 -96.52
C GLU A 36 -87.13 -31.50 -95.80
N LYS A 37 -86.73 -30.27 -96.16
CA LYS A 37 -85.62 -29.58 -95.48
C LYS A 37 -85.95 -29.27 -94.02
N ILE A 38 -87.20 -28.92 -93.70
CA ILE A 38 -87.66 -28.75 -92.32
C ILE A 38 -87.64 -30.09 -91.57
N SER A 39 -87.99 -31.21 -92.19
CA SER A 39 -87.90 -32.55 -91.57
C SER A 39 -86.44 -32.93 -91.30
N GLN A 40 -85.57 -32.83 -92.32
CA GLN A 40 -84.12 -33.06 -92.19
C GLN A 40 -83.50 -32.20 -91.07
N ASN A 41 -83.87 -30.93 -90.98
CA ASN A 41 -83.40 -30.04 -89.91
C ASN A 41 -83.95 -30.42 -88.53
N LYS A 42 -85.22 -30.84 -88.43
CA LYS A 42 -85.81 -31.35 -87.18
C LYS A 42 -85.10 -32.62 -86.71
N GLU A 43 -84.82 -33.55 -87.61
CA GLU A 43 -84.08 -34.78 -87.33
C GLU A 43 -82.65 -34.48 -86.86
N LEU A 44 -81.93 -33.60 -87.57
CA LEU A 44 -80.58 -33.17 -87.17
C LEU A 44 -80.57 -32.47 -85.79
N ILE A 45 -81.52 -31.57 -85.52
CA ILE A 45 -81.66 -30.92 -84.21
C ILE A 45 -81.95 -31.96 -83.11
N ASN A 46 -82.79 -32.96 -83.38
CA ASN A 46 -83.09 -34.02 -82.43
C ASN A 46 -81.86 -34.91 -82.16
N PHE A 47 -81.08 -35.25 -83.19
CA PHE A 47 -79.81 -35.97 -83.06
C PHE A 47 -78.78 -35.18 -82.24
N LEU A 48 -78.57 -33.89 -82.56
CA LEU A 48 -77.68 -33.02 -81.81
C LEU A 48 -78.11 -32.86 -80.34
N ARG A 49 -79.41 -32.71 -80.07
CA ARG A 49 -79.96 -32.71 -78.70
C ARG A 49 -79.83 -34.07 -78.00
N GLY A 50 -79.78 -35.17 -78.74
CA GLY A 50 -79.43 -36.49 -78.23
C GLY A 50 -77.97 -36.53 -77.77
N ASN A 51 -77.05 -36.14 -78.66
CA ASN A 51 -75.61 -36.10 -78.36
C ASN A 51 -75.27 -35.15 -77.21
N VAL A 52 -75.88 -33.96 -77.14
CA VAL A 52 -75.69 -33.04 -76.01
C VAL A 52 -76.17 -33.65 -74.70
N ARG A 53 -77.33 -34.32 -74.67
CA ARG A 53 -77.82 -35.02 -73.47
C ARG A 53 -76.92 -36.20 -73.07
N SER A 54 -76.41 -36.96 -74.05
CA SER A 54 -75.44 -38.04 -73.82
C SER A 54 -74.13 -37.49 -73.23
N ASN A 55 -73.57 -36.44 -73.81
CA ASN A 55 -72.33 -35.80 -73.35
C ASN A 55 -72.47 -35.19 -71.94
N ILE A 56 -73.62 -34.58 -71.62
CA ILE A 56 -73.93 -34.12 -70.26
C ILE A 56 -74.00 -35.30 -69.28
N GLY A 57 -74.59 -36.42 -69.69
CA GLY A 57 -74.60 -37.67 -68.91
C GLY A 57 -73.19 -38.19 -68.63
N MET A 58 -72.35 -38.29 -69.67
CA MET A 58 -70.95 -38.73 -69.55
C MET A 58 -70.12 -37.80 -68.66
N LEU A 59 -70.28 -36.48 -68.82
CA LEU A 59 -69.63 -35.49 -67.95
C LEU A 59 -70.08 -35.65 -66.48
N GLY A 60 -71.37 -35.89 -66.24
CA GLY A 60 -71.90 -36.14 -64.90
C GLY A 60 -71.40 -37.44 -64.27
N VAL A 61 -71.14 -38.48 -65.06
CA VAL A 61 -70.50 -39.72 -64.59
C VAL A 61 -69.02 -39.48 -64.24
N ALA A 62 -68.27 -38.80 -65.13
CA ALA A 62 -66.88 -38.45 -64.87
C ALA A 62 -66.72 -37.59 -63.61
N GLN A 63 -67.53 -36.54 -63.44
CA GLN A 63 -67.52 -35.69 -62.24
C GLN A 63 -67.83 -36.46 -60.95
N LYS A 64 -68.74 -37.45 -60.99
CA LYS A 64 -69.01 -38.31 -59.83
C LYS A 64 -67.85 -39.24 -59.51
N HIS A 65 -67.16 -39.76 -60.52
CA HIS A 65 -65.96 -40.57 -60.33
C HIS A 65 -64.83 -39.73 -59.72
N ASP A 66 -64.56 -38.54 -60.26
CA ASP A 66 -63.58 -37.60 -59.70
C ASP A 66 -63.88 -37.26 -58.23
N GLN A 67 -65.14 -36.96 -57.92
CA GLN A 67 -65.58 -36.69 -56.54
C GLN A 67 -65.35 -37.89 -55.61
N MET A 68 -65.66 -39.11 -56.06
CA MET A 68 -65.42 -40.34 -55.28
C MET A 68 -63.93 -40.54 -55.00
N MET A 69 -63.09 -40.47 -56.03
CA MET A 69 -61.63 -40.64 -55.93
C MET A 69 -60.99 -39.59 -55.01
N ILE A 70 -61.44 -38.33 -55.08
CA ILE A 70 -60.98 -37.25 -54.20
C ILE A 70 -61.43 -37.48 -52.74
N LEU A 71 -62.67 -37.95 -52.52
CA LEU A 71 -63.20 -38.21 -51.18
C LEU A 71 -62.52 -39.38 -50.49
N GLU A 72 -62.14 -40.42 -51.24
CA GLU A 72 -61.37 -41.57 -50.77
C GLU A 72 -59.93 -41.14 -50.41
N ALA A 73 -59.23 -40.49 -51.35
CA ALA A 73 -57.85 -40.03 -51.15
C ALA A 73 -57.67 -39.04 -49.98
N CYS A 74 -58.67 -38.21 -49.70
CA CYS A 74 -58.59 -37.21 -48.62
C CYS A 74 -58.99 -37.73 -47.22
N GLN A 75 -59.39 -39.00 -47.07
CA GLN A 75 -59.66 -39.69 -45.79
C GLN A 75 -60.31 -38.83 -44.68
N GLU A 76 -59.61 -38.48 -43.61
CA GLU A 76 -60.15 -37.70 -42.48
C GLU A 76 -59.96 -36.17 -42.62
N GLN A 77 -59.27 -35.69 -43.67
CA GLN A 77 -58.91 -34.28 -43.83
C GLN A 77 -60.10 -33.43 -44.32
N LYS A 78 -61.04 -33.16 -43.40
CA LYS A 78 -62.31 -32.44 -43.65
C LYS A 78 -62.12 -31.12 -44.41
N GLN A 79 -61.10 -30.33 -44.08
CA GLN A 79 -60.81 -29.06 -44.77
C GLN A 79 -60.32 -29.29 -46.22
N MET A 80 -59.41 -30.25 -46.43
CA MET A 80 -58.91 -30.59 -47.76
C MET A 80 -60.03 -31.12 -48.67
N LYS A 81 -60.92 -31.96 -48.13
CA LYS A 81 -62.13 -32.43 -48.82
C LYS A 81 -62.99 -31.28 -49.34
N MET A 82 -63.30 -30.30 -48.49
CA MET A 82 -64.14 -29.16 -48.88
C MET A 82 -63.50 -28.29 -49.97
N CYS A 83 -62.18 -28.08 -49.91
CA CYS A 83 -61.44 -27.31 -50.91
C CYS A 83 -61.33 -28.01 -52.29
N LEU A 84 -61.42 -29.35 -52.31
CA LEU A 84 -61.22 -30.15 -53.53
C LEU A 84 -62.51 -30.70 -54.15
N ALA A 85 -63.65 -30.67 -53.46
CA ALA A 85 -64.93 -31.26 -53.85
C ALA A 85 -65.53 -30.87 -55.23
N ARG A 86 -64.98 -29.86 -55.91
CA ARG A 86 -65.38 -29.42 -57.28
C ARG A 86 -64.22 -29.40 -58.29
N SER A 87 -63.06 -29.96 -57.94
CA SER A 87 -61.90 -30.07 -58.84
C SER A 87 -61.92 -31.42 -59.58
N THR A 88 -61.28 -31.51 -60.75
CA THR A 88 -60.91 -32.81 -61.32
C THR A 88 -59.78 -33.45 -60.51
N VAL A 89 -59.51 -34.73 -60.72
CA VAL A 89 -58.46 -35.47 -60.00
C VAL A 89 -57.07 -34.84 -60.24
N GLU A 90 -56.76 -34.35 -61.43
CA GLU A 90 -55.48 -33.69 -61.75
C GLU A 90 -55.34 -32.35 -61.02
N ALA A 91 -56.40 -31.53 -61.06
CA ALA A 91 -56.41 -30.24 -60.37
C ALA A 91 -56.35 -30.41 -58.84
N ALA A 92 -56.93 -31.48 -58.30
CA ALA A 92 -56.81 -31.86 -56.90
C ALA A 92 -55.39 -32.32 -56.55
N ARG A 93 -54.79 -33.17 -57.39
CA ARG A 93 -53.41 -33.66 -57.23
C ARG A 93 -52.39 -32.52 -57.22
N GLU A 94 -52.51 -31.54 -58.12
CA GLU A 94 -51.56 -30.43 -58.19
C GLU A 94 -51.72 -29.46 -57.01
N LYS A 95 -52.95 -29.16 -56.58
CA LYS A 95 -53.21 -28.39 -55.34
C LYS A 95 -52.60 -29.08 -54.11
N LEU A 96 -52.77 -30.39 -53.99
CA LEU A 96 -52.20 -31.18 -52.89
C LEU A 96 -50.67 -31.20 -52.95
N ARG A 97 -50.08 -31.34 -54.14
CA ARG A 97 -48.63 -31.28 -54.36
C ARG A 97 -48.04 -29.95 -53.91
N ASN A 98 -48.67 -28.84 -54.30
CA ASN A 98 -48.22 -27.50 -53.91
C ASN A 98 -48.36 -27.29 -52.39
N TYR A 99 -49.47 -27.72 -51.79
CA TYR A 99 -49.63 -27.69 -50.34
C TYR A 99 -48.55 -28.49 -49.59
N ILE A 100 -48.21 -29.70 -50.07
CA ILE A 100 -47.12 -30.51 -49.49
C ILE A 100 -45.78 -29.80 -49.65
N PHE A 101 -45.50 -29.23 -50.83
CA PHE A 101 -44.26 -28.49 -51.09
C PHE A 101 -44.12 -27.26 -50.16
N ASP A 102 -45.18 -26.47 -49.99
CA ASP A 102 -45.20 -25.34 -49.07
C ASP A 102 -44.96 -25.77 -47.62
N LYS A 103 -45.60 -26.86 -47.18
CA LYS A 103 -45.37 -27.43 -45.83
C LYS A 103 -43.93 -27.94 -45.66
N THR A 104 -43.36 -28.60 -46.66
CA THR A 104 -41.97 -29.04 -46.65
C THR A 104 -41.00 -27.85 -46.64
N ASN A 105 -41.27 -26.77 -47.37
CA ASN A 105 -40.46 -25.55 -47.36
C ASN A 105 -40.48 -24.87 -45.99
N VAL A 106 -41.66 -24.73 -45.37
CA VAL A 106 -41.79 -24.22 -44.00
C VAL A 106 -41.06 -25.10 -43.00
N HIS A 107 -41.16 -26.44 -43.13
CA HIS A 107 -40.41 -27.37 -42.28
C HIS A 107 -38.89 -27.22 -42.44
N ASN A 108 -38.40 -27.13 -43.67
CA ASN A 108 -36.97 -26.93 -43.95
C ASN A 108 -36.43 -25.60 -43.40
N LEU A 109 -37.22 -24.53 -43.50
CA LEU A 109 -36.89 -23.23 -42.91
C LEU A 109 -36.79 -23.30 -41.38
N LEU A 110 -37.78 -23.91 -40.73
CA LEU A 110 -37.79 -24.12 -39.27
C LEU A 110 -36.62 -25.01 -38.82
N LEU A 111 -36.29 -26.07 -39.57
CA LEU A 111 -35.15 -26.94 -39.28
C LEU A 111 -33.82 -26.18 -39.39
N TYR A 112 -33.68 -25.29 -40.38
CA TYR A 112 -32.52 -24.39 -40.49
C TYR A 112 -32.45 -23.41 -39.31
N GLU A 113 -33.57 -22.79 -38.92
CA GLU A 113 -33.61 -21.90 -37.76
C GLU A 113 -33.22 -22.60 -36.46
N VAL A 114 -33.72 -23.81 -36.22
CA VAL A 114 -33.38 -24.62 -35.04
C VAL A 114 -31.89 -24.94 -35.01
N LYS A 115 -31.30 -25.36 -36.15
CA LYS A 115 -29.86 -25.59 -36.26
C LYS A 115 -29.04 -24.32 -35.98
N ARG A 116 -29.42 -23.17 -36.55
CA ARG A 116 -28.77 -21.87 -36.31
C ARG A 116 -28.83 -21.48 -34.83
N ARG A 117 -30.00 -21.59 -34.19
CA ARG A 117 -30.17 -21.30 -32.75
C ARG A 117 -29.36 -22.27 -31.88
N GLY A 118 -29.29 -23.55 -32.23
CA GLY A 118 -28.46 -24.54 -31.55
C GLY A 118 -26.97 -24.18 -31.57
N GLN A 119 -26.43 -23.85 -32.75
CA GLN A 119 -25.04 -23.39 -32.90
C GLN A 119 -24.75 -22.12 -32.08
N THR A 120 -25.68 -21.15 -32.05
CA THR A 120 -25.55 -19.96 -31.20
C THR A 120 -25.52 -20.32 -29.72
N LEU A 121 -26.40 -21.23 -29.28
CA LEU A 121 -26.50 -21.68 -27.89
C LEU A 121 -25.23 -22.43 -27.45
N GLU A 122 -24.68 -23.31 -28.28
CA GLU A 122 -23.40 -23.97 -28.01
C GLU A 122 -22.25 -22.95 -27.87
N GLY A 123 -22.20 -21.94 -28.74
CA GLY A 123 -21.21 -20.87 -28.66
C GLY A 123 -21.30 -20.07 -27.35
N LEU A 124 -22.53 -19.74 -26.93
CA LEU A 124 -22.79 -19.06 -25.66
C LEU A 124 -22.44 -19.96 -24.46
N GLN A 125 -22.75 -21.26 -24.50
CA GLN A 125 -22.37 -22.21 -23.45
C GLN A 125 -20.85 -22.33 -23.31
N ARG A 126 -20.12 -22.44 -24.43
CA ARG A 126 -18.63 -22.46 -24.42
C ARG A 126 -18.06 -21.16 -23.84
N ARG A 127 -18.63 -20.00 -24.18
CA ARG A 127 -18.20 -18.70 -23.62
C ARG A 127 -18.50 -18.60 -22.13
N LEU A 128 -19.66 -19.08 -21.68
CA LEU A 128 -20.04 -19.11 -20.27
C LEU A 128 -19.14 -20.03 -19.46
N GLN A 129 -18.78 -21.21 -19.99
CA GLN A 129 -17.84 -22.11 -19.34
C GLN A 129 -16.45 -21.47 -19.20
N PHE A 130 -15.92 -20.87 -20.27
CA PHE A 130 -14.65 -20.14 -20.24
C PHE A 130 -14.64 -19.02 -19.17
N LEU A 131 -15.74 -18.28 -19.01
CA LEU A 131 -15.84 -17.23 -17.98
C LEU A 131 -15.87 -17.82 -16.56
N LYS A 132 -16.57 -18.93 -16.32
CA LYS A 132 -16.54 -19.66 -15.04
C LYS A 132 -15.15 -20.22 -14.72
N ASP A 133 -14.46 -20.74 -15.73
CA ASP A 133 -13.12 -21.27 -15.57
C ASP A 133 -12.13 -20.14 -15.23
N MET A 134 -12.30 -18.94 -15.80
CA MET A 134 -11.54 -17.75 -15.39
C MET A 134 -11.82 -17.33 -13.94
N GLU A 135 -13.09 -17.31 -13.52
CA GLU A 135 -13.51 -16.94 -12.17
C GLU A 135 -12.96 -17.91 -11.11
N ALA A 136 -12.93 -19.21 -11.41
CA ALA A 136 -12.35 -20.24 -10.54
C ALA A 136 -10.81 -20.30 -10.56
N ALA A 137 -10.16 -19.78 -11.60
CA ALA A 137 -8.72 -19.94 -11.84
C ALA A 137 -7.83 -18.82 -11.27
N ASP A 138 -8.36 -17.87 -10.50
CA ASP A 138 -7.56 -16.75 -9.98
C ASP A 138 -6.64 -17.11 -8.79
N LYS A 139 -5.73 -18.05 -9.05
CA LYS A 139 -4.57 -18.39 -8.22
C LYS A 139 -3.66 -17.18 -7.98
N LYS A 140 -3.75 -16.12 -8.81
CA LYS A 140 -2.99 -14.87 -8.63
C LYS A 140 -3.61 -14.05 -7.50
N CYS A 141 -4.93 -13.86 -7.47
CA CYS A 141 -5.66 -13.26 -6.35
C CYS A 141 -5.46 -14.08 -5.06
N GLN A 142 -5.48 -15.42 -5.12
CA GLN A 142 -5.19 -16.24 -3.93
C GLN A 142 -3.77 -16.01 -3.39
N LYS A 143 -2.75 -15.94 -4.26
CA LYS A 143 -1.37 -15.58 -3.88
C LYS A 143 -1.27 -14.15 -3.34
N GLN A 144 -1.95 -13.18 -3.96
CA GLN A 144 -2.01 -11.80 -3.48
C GLN A 144 -2.64 -11.72 -2.09
N MET A 145 -3.73 -12.44 -1.82
CA MET A 145 -4.35 -12.47 -0.49
C MET A 145 -3.46 -13.15 0.57
N GLN A 146 -2.62 -14.12 0.19
CA GLN A 146 -1.58 -14.65 1.08
C GLN A 146 -0.49 -13.61 1.37
N ILE A 147 -0.02 -12.87 0.36
CA ILE A 147 0.97 -11.80 0.50
C ILE A 147 0.42 -10.67 1.40
N ILE A 148 -0.83 -10.24 1.18
CA ILE A 148 -1.52 -9.23 2.01
C ILE A 148 -1.53 -9.67 3.46
N ARG A 149 -2.00 -10.89 3.77
CA ARG A 149 -1.98 -11.44 5.14
C ARG A 149 -0.59 -11.49 5.74
N GLN A 150 0.44 -11.79 4.95
CA GLN A 150 1.82 -11.80 5.45
C GLN A 150 2.34 -10.39 5.75
N LEU A 151 1.98 -9.40 4.93
CA LEU A 151 2.30 -7.99 5.16
C LEU A 151 1.56 -7.44 6.39
N GLU A 152 0.27 -7.70 6.54
CA GLU A 152 -0.54 -7.34 7.72
C GLU A 152 0.09 -7.88 9.01
N ASN A 153 0.41 -9.18 9.06
CA ASN A 153 1.10 -9.81 10.19
C ASN A 153 2.48 -9.19 10.48
N ASN A 154 3.22 -8.77 9.44
CA ASN A 154 4.52 -8.13 9.62
C ASN A 154 4.40 -6.69 10.14
N ILE A 155 3.38 -5.94 9.68
CA ILE A 155 3.06 -4.59 10.15
C ILE A 155 2.64 -4.64 11.61
N GLU A 156 1.75 -5.56 12.00
CA GLU A 156 1.32 -5.73 13.39
C GLU A 156 2.50 -6.07 14.31
N LYS A 157 3.38 -7.00 13.90
CA LYS A 157 4.62 -7.30 14.62
C LYS A 157 5.54 -6.09 14.75
N MET A 158 5.60 -5.22 13.74
CA MET A 158 6.40 -3.99 13.80
C MET A 158 5.78 -2.97 14.77
N MET A 159 4.46 -2.76 14.72
CA MET A 159 3.75 -1.89 15.67
C MET A 159 3.93 -2.35 17.12
N MET A 160 3.86 -3.66 17.38
CA MET A 160 4.13 -4.24 18.70
C MET A 160 5.58 -3.98 19.16
N LYS A 161 6.57 -4.07 18.24
CA LYS A 161 7.96 -3.71 18.53
C LYS A 161 8.15 -2.23 18.84
N ILE A 162 7.52 -1.35 18.05
CA ILE A 162 7.55 0.11 18.26
C ILE A 162 6.98 0.46 19.64
N ASN A 163 5.76 0.02 19.96
CA ASN A 163 5.12 0.25 21.26
C ASN A 163 5.95 -0.30 22.44
N THR A 164 6.61 -1.45 22.25
CA THR A 164 7.53 -2.00 23.26
C THR A 164 8.78 -1.11 23.41
N GLY A 165 9.35 -0.64 22.30
CA GLY A 165 10.47 0.30 22.29
C GLY A 165 10.14 1.65 22.94
N GLU A 166 8.95 2.20 22.67
CA GLU A 166 8.43 3.44 23.28
C GLU A 166 8.29 3.30 24.80
N LYS A 167 7.76 2.18 25.29
CA LYS A 167 7.66 1.88 26.73
C LYS A 167 9.04 1.78 27.39
N ILE A 168 10.00 1.12 26.73
CA ILE A 168 11.38 1.00 27.21
C ILE A 168 12.06 2.38 27.22
N TYR A 169 11.88 3.18 26.16
CA TYR A 169 12.40 4.54 26.06
C TYR A 169 11.85 5.45 27.17
N TYR A 170 10.54 5.41 27.43
CA TYR A 170 9.91 6.15 28.52
C TYR A 170 10.41 5.72 29.91
N LEU A 171 10.69 4.43 30.10
CA LEU A 171 11.32 3.93 31.33
C LEU A 171 12.75 4.48 31.50
N TYR A 172 13.56 4.50 30.43
CA TYR A 172 14.89 5.09 30.46
C TYR A 172 14.87 6.59 30.72
N LEU A 173 13.92 7.35 30.16
CA LEU A 173 13.74 8.77 30.48
C LEU A 173 13.45 8.96 31.97
N LYS A 174 12.49 8.22 32.53
CA LYS A 174 12.18 8.27 33.97
C LYS A 174 13.36 7.91 34.85
N MET A 175 14.13 6.90 34.48
CA MET A 175 15.33 6.50 35.24
C MET A 175 16.41 7.56 35.16
N MET A 176 16.60 8.20 34.00
CA MET A 176 17.52 9.33 33.84
C MET A 176 17.09 10.51 34.71
N ASP A 177 15.80 10.85 34.76
CA ASP A 177 15.32 11.98 35.57
C ASP A 177 15.47 11.70 37.06
N PHE A 178 15.14 10.50 37.54
CA PHE A 178 15.44 10.08 38.92
C PHE A 178 16.95 10.16 39.25
N LEU A 179 17.83 9.74 38.33
CA LEU A 179 19.28 9.83 38.52
C LEU A 179 19.79 11.29 38.53
N LYS A 180 19.13 12.22 37.83
CA LYS A 180 19.44 13.66 37.92
C LYS A 180 19.03 14.24 39.26
N ASP A 181 17.85 13.86 39.76
CA ASP A 181 17.37 14.30 41.08
C ASP A 181 18.30 13.82 42.20
N GLU A 182 18.71 12.54 42.16
CA GLU A 182 19.68 11.96 43.10
C GLU A 182 21.06 12.66 43.00
N LEU A 183 21.54 12.92 41.77
CA LEU A 183 22.78 13.65 41.53
C LEU A 183 22.72 15.12 42.00
N ALA A 184 21.55 15.74 42.01
CA ALA A 184 21.34 17.07 42.57
C ALA A 184 21.30 17.07 44.11
N TYR A 185 20.89 15.97 44.74
CA TYR A 185 20.87 15.81 46.19
C TYR A 185 22.26 15.51 46.78
N LEU A 186 23.06 14.67 46.13
CA LEU A 186 24.40 14.26 46.61
C LEU A 186 25.33 15.42 47.05
N PRO A 187 25.43 16.56 46.35
CA PRO A 187 26.21 17.72 46.80
C PRO A 187 25.70 18.37 48.09
N LEU A 188 24.38 18.36 48.34
CA LEU A 188 23.80 18.91 49.57
C LEU A 188 24.18 18.05 50.78
N GLU A 189 24.09 16.73 50.63
CA GLU A 189 24.52 15.78 51.66
C GLU A 189 26.03 15.86 51.92
N LEU A 190 26.84 15.96 50.86
CA LEU A 190 28.30 16.15 50.97
C LEU A 190 28.64 17.45 51.72
N ASN A 191 27.95 18.56 51.44
CA ASN A 191 28.14 19.83 52.16
C ASN A 191 27.75 19.70 53.64
N ALA A 192 26.69 18.98 53.98
CA ALA A 192 26.29 18.73 55.37
C ALA A 192 27.34 17.88 56.12
N LEU A 193 27.87 16.84 55.49
CA LEU A 193 28.98 16.03 56.01
C LEU A 193 30.26 16.87 56.20
N GLN A 194 30.61 17.71 55.23
CA GLN A 194 31.79 18.57 55.33
C GLN A 194 31.65 19.60 56.46
N HIS A 195 30.49 20.23 56.62
CA HIS A 195 30.22 21.12 57.75
C HIS A 195 30.34 20.39 59.10
N MET A 196 29.83 19.16 59.24
CA MET A 196 30.03 18.37 60.47
C MET A 196 31.51 18.09 60.75
N VAL A 197 32.30 17.77 59.73
CA VAL A 197 33.76 17.57 59.88
C VAL A 197 34.45 18.87 60.34
N GLU A 198 34.07 20.02 59.80
CA GLU A 198 34.61 21.33 60.21
C GLU A 198 34.29 21.63 61.69
N VAL A 199 33.04 21.40 62.12
CA VAL A 199 32.62 21.54 63.54
C VAL A 199 33.45 20.64 64.45
N TYR A 200 33.54 19.34 64.15
CA TYR A 200 34.35 18.40 64.96
C TYR A 200 35.84 18.77 64.97
N HIS A 201 36.36 19.38 63.91
CA HIS A 201 37.75 19.81 63.87
C HIS A 201 38.01 21.06 64.74
N VAL A 202 37.05 21.96 64.85
CA VAL A 202 37.07 23.10 65.80
C VAL A 202 36.96 22.59 67.25
N GLU A 203 36.01 21.70 67.53
CA GLU A 203 35.84 21.10 68.86
C GLU A 203 37.11 20.37 69.32
N LEU A 204 37.68 19.52 68.46
CA LEU A 204 38.93 18.80 68.75
C LEU A 204 40.11 19.74 68.99
N ARG A 205 40.18 20.89 68.29
CA ARG A 205 41.19 21.91 68.54
C ARG A 205 40.97 22.59 69.90
N GLY A 206 39.73 22.89 70.26
CA GLY A 206 39.37 23.40 71.59
C GLY A 206 39.74 22.45 72.72
N MET A 207 39.42 21.16 72.57
CA MET A 207 39.79 20.13 73.55
C MET A 207 41.32 19.98 73.70
N LYS A 208 42.09 20.10 72.60
CA LYS A 208 43.55 20.10 72.65
C LYS A 208 44.12 21.32 73.39
N LEU A 209 43.53 22.49 73.19
CA LEU A 209 43.93 23.70 73.93
C LEU A 209 43.66 23.54 75.44
N MET A 210 42.44 23.12 75.80
CA MET A 210 42.09 22.83 77.21
C MET A 210 43.00 21.76 77.84
N ALA A 211 43.44 20.77 77.08
CA ALA A 211 44.39 19.77 77.57
C ALA A 211 45.78 20.38 77.84
N LEU A 212 46.27 21.27 76.98
CA LEU A 212 47.52 22.00 77.18
C LEU A 212 47.44 22.93 78.40
N ASP A 213 46.38 23.75 78.49
CA ASP A 213 46.13 24.66 79.61
C ASP A 213 46.06 23.90 80.94
N ASN A 214 45.40 22.73 80.96
CA ASN A 214 45.36 21.85 82.12
C ASN A 214 46.76 21.30 82.45
N THR A 215 47.56 20.86 81.46
CA THR A 215 48.93 20.40 81.75
C THR A 215 49.80 21.51 82.33
N GLU A 216 49.80 22.70 81.73
CA GLU A 216 50.53 23.87 82.23
C GLU A 216 50.09 24.24 83.65
N ALA A 217 48.78 24.28 83.93
CA ALA A 217 48.26 24.51 85.28
C ALA A 217 48.72 23.44 86.29
N THR A 218 48.77 22.16 85.90
CA THR A 218 49.31 21.11 86.79
C THR A 218 50.82 21.19 86.98
N GLU A 219 51.57 21.65 85.99
CA GLU A 219 53.02 21.85 86.09
C GLU A 219 53.35 23.08 86.95
N ALA A 220 52.64 24.19 86.77
CA ALA A 220 52.71 25.35 87.64
C ALA A 220 52.39 24.99 89.11
N ALA A 221 51.30 24.24 89.35
CA ALA A 221 50.96 23.79 90.70
C ALA A 221 52.02 22.86 91.33
N LYS A 222 52.71 22.03 90.55
CA LYS A 222 53.86 21.22 91.02
C LYS A 222 55.09 22.10 91.30
N ALA A 223 55.35 23.09 90.46
CA ALA A 223 56.45 24.04 90.66
C ALA A 223 56.22 24.86 91.94
N ASP A 224 55.01 25.37 92.17
CA ASP A 224 54.64 26.09 93.39
C ASP A 224 54.72 25.19 94.63
N MET A 225 54.26 23.94 94.54
CA MET A 225 54.40 22.95 95.62
C MET A 225 55.87 22.74 96.00
N THR A 226 56.73 22.44 95.03
CA THR A 226 58.16 22.21 95.27
C THR A 226 58.90 23.48 95.74
N ASN A 227 58.52 24.66 95.24
CA ASN A 227 59.01 25.95 95.74
C ASN A 227 58.62 26.17 97.20
N MET A 228 57.36 25.89 97.57
CA MET A 228 56.89 25.99 98.95
C MET A 228 57.57 24.98 99.87
N GLU A 229 57.79 23.74 99.42
CA GLU A 229 58.58 22.74 100.14
C GLU A 229 60.03 23.20 100.36
N MET A 230 60.70 23.75 99.33
CA MET A 230 62.04 24.30 99.45
C MET A 230 62.10 25.47 100.44
N GLN A 231 61.10 26.37 100.42
CA GLN A 231 60.98 27.46 101.38
C GLN A 231 60.81 26.94 102.82
N LEU A 232 59.92 25.96 103.04
CA LEU A 232 59.72 25.31 104.34
C LEU A 232 60.99 24.58 104.82
N ILE A 233 61.74 23.92 103.94
CA ILE A 233 63.02 23.28 104.27
C ILE A 233 64.07 24.35 104.65
N ALA A 234 64.16 25.45 103.90
CA ALA A 234 65.08 26.55 104.19
C ALA A 234 64.74 27.24 105.52
N GLU A 235 63.46 27.50 105.77
CA GLU A 235 62.94 28.06 107.01
C GLU A 235 63.19 27.13 108.21
N LYS A 236 62.96 25.82 108.03
CA LYS A 236 63.29 24.78 109.04
C LYS A 236 64.78 24.76 109.34
N LYS A 237 65.66 24.76 108.33
CA LYS A 237 67.12 24.83 108.50
C LYS A 237 67.53 26.13 109.21
N TYR A 238 66.93 27.26 108.88
CA TYR A 238 67.19 28.54 109.54
C TYR A 238 66.77 28.50 111.02
N ARG A 239 65.56 28.01 111.33
CA ARG A 239 65.10 27.81 112.72
C ARG A 239 66.02 26.85 113.47
N GLU A 240 66.42 25.73 112.86
CA GLU A 240 67.29 24.74 113.48
C GLU A 240 68.70 25.30 113.73
N ASN A 241 69.27 26.08 112.81
CA ASN A 241 70.54 26.78 113.01
C ASN A 241 70.45 27.83 114.12
N SER A 242 69.37 28.63 114.16
CA SER A 242 69.12 29.60 115.22
C SER A 242 68.92 28.92 116.59
N LEU A 243 68.20 27.81 116.62
CA LEU A 243 67.98 26.99 117.81
C LEU A 243 69.26 26.27 118.24
N ASN A 244 70.13 25.85 117.32
CA ASN A 244 71.46 25.31 117.62
C ASN A 244 72.43 26.39 118.11
N PHE A 245 72.34 27.63 117.61
CA PHE A 245 73.09 28.76 118.16
C PHE A 245 72.64 29.08 119.59
N LYS A 246 71.31 29.14 119.83
CA LYS A 246 70.75 29.28 121.19
C LYS A 246 71.09 28.09 122.09
N LYS A 247 71.06 26.84 121.59
CA LYS A 247 71.54 25.66 122.32
C LYS A 247 73.02 25.81 122.68
N LYS A 248 73.90 26.20 121.75
CA LYS A 248 75.32 26.45 122.07
C LYS A 248 75.52 27.57 123.10
N GLN A 249 74.65 28.58 123.15
CA GLN A 249 74.65 29.53 124.27
C GLN A 249 74.14 28.88 125.56
N ILE A 250 73.04 28.13 125.52
CA ILE A 250 72.47 27.39 126.65
C ILE A 250 73.43 26.32 127.16
N ASP A 251 74.28 25.72 126.33
CA ASP A 251 75.29 24.73 126.71
C ASP A 251 76.52 25.42 127.31
N LYS A 252 76.91 26.60 126.82
CA LYS A 252 77.88 27.48 127.51
C LYS A 252 77.34 27.97 128.86
N ILE A 253 76.04 28.19 128.97
CA ILE A 253 75.35 28.50 130.23
C ILE A 253 75.29 27.24 131.10
N ARG A 254 74.95 26.06 130.58
CA ARG A 254 74.91 24.78 131.31
C ARG A 254 76.28 24.25 131.73
N VAL A 255 77.38 24.63 131.07
CA VAL A 255 78.74 24.36 131.59
C VAL A 255 79.07 25.29 132.77
N LYS A 256 78.44 26.47 132.86
CA LYS A 256 78.52 27.36 134.03
C LYS A 256 77.49 26.99 135.12
N ASP A 257 76.33 26.48 134.74
CA ASP A 257 75.23 26.05 135.62
C ASP A 257 75.35 24.56 136.03
N ALA A 258 76.24 23.76 135.42
CA ALA A 258 76.64 22.47 135.97
C ALA A 258 77.35 22.62 137.33
N THR A 259 77.80 23.83 137.65
CA THR A 259 78.27 24.27 138.98
C THR A 259 77.18 24.94 139.82
N ALA A 260 75.96 25.15 139.32
CA ALA A 260 74.88 25.84 140.01
C ALA A 260 73.52 25.13 139.85
N GLU A 261 73.02 24.60 140.96
CA GLU A 261 71.61 24.27 141.16
C GLU A 261 70.99 23.13 140.33
N ARG A 262 71.34 21.93 140.79
CA ARG A 262 70.31 20.99 141.23
C ARG A 262 69.14 21.75 141.91
N HIS A 263 67.97 21.90 141.27
CA HIS A 263 66.65 21.69 141.91
C HIS A 263 65.42 22.01 141.02
N ARG A 264 64.61 20.96 140.78
CA ARG A 264 63.13 20.98 140.64
C ARG A 264 62.55 21.72 139.39
N ARG A 265 61.32 21.45 138.94
CA ARG A 265 60.42 20.26 138.98
C ARG A 265 59.45 20.36 137.79
N ALA A 266 58.87 19.23 137.42
CA ALA A 266 57.80 19.01 136.43
C ALA A 266 56.61 20.00 136.43
N THR A 267 55.76 19.97 135.39
CA THR A 267 54.31 19.54 135.45
C THR A 267 53.41 20.09 134.29
N ARG A 268 52.96 19.19 133.37
CA ARG A 268 51.60 19.15 132.68
C ARG A 268 51.22 20.29 131.69
N ARG A 269 50.16 20.24 130.84
CA ARG A 269 49.03 19.28 130.58
C ARG A 269 48.41 19.46 129.17
N ASP A 270 47.46 18.58 128.83
CA ASP A 270 46.59 18.51 127.62
C ASP A 270 45.60 19.68 127.41
N ILE A 271 44.88 19.68 126.26
CA ILE A 271 43.38 19.69 126.16
C ILE A 271 42.91 19.42 124.71
N ASN A 272 41.86 18.59 124.55
CA ASN A 272 41.03 18.38 123.34
C ASN A 272 39.60 18.90 123.61
N MET A 273 38.82 19.28 122.58
CA MET A 273 37.35 19.52 122.62
C MET A 273 36.66 19.28 121.25
N ASP A 274 35.32 19.26 121.24
CA ASP A 274 34.49 18.30 120.46
C ASP A 274 33.11 18.87 119.93
N PHE A 275 32.53 18.27 118.86
CA PHE A 275 31.08 18.26 118.43
C PHE A 275 30.34 19.59 118.03
N PRO A 276 29.05 19.66 117.53
CA PRO A 276 27.98 18.64 117.27
C PRO A 276 27.11 18.70 115.95
N THR A 277 26.11 17.80 115.88
CA THR A 277 25.04 17.36 114.90
C THR A 277 23.78 18.26 114.70
N LEU A 278 22.86 17.97 113.73
CA LEU A 278 21.36 17.88 113.89
C LEU A 278 20.54 17.39 112.63
N LEU A 279 19.24 17.02 112.80
CA LEU A 279 18.32 16.33 111.81
C LEU A 279 17.00 17.15 111.42
N PRO A 280 15.76 16.59 111.20
CA PRO A 280 15.00 16.69 109.92
C PRO A 280 13.53 17.25 110.03
N ARG A 281 12.68 17.17 108.97
CA ARG A 281 11.21 17.46 109.08
C ARG A 281 10.27 16.85 108.00
N GLU A 282 9.03 16.51 108.41
CA GLU A 282 7.87 16.06 107.59
C GLU A 282 6.67 17.04 107.55
N SER A 283 5.74 16.85 106.58
CA SER A 283 4.33 17.34 106.51
C SER A 283 3.64 16.85 105.21
N LEU A 284 2.32 16.65 105.02
CA LEU A 284 1.11 16.61 105.88
C LEU A 284 -0.06 15.86 105.13
N LYS A 285 -1.31 15.84 105.65
CA LYS A 285 -2.50 15.18 105.04
C LYS A 285 -3.44 16.13 104.25
N GLY A 286 -4.24 15.58 103.33
CA GLY A 286 -5.36 16.24 102.64
C GLY A 286 -6.62 15.34 102.50
N VAL A 287 -7.81 15.94 102.39
CA VAL A 287 -9.14 15.27 102.48
C VAL A 287 -9.75 15.01 101.09
N LYS A 288 -10.51 13.90 100.95
CA LYS A 288 -11.25 13.51 99.72
C LYS A 288 -12.77 13.67 99.92
N LEU A 289 -13.48 14.18 98.90
CA LEU A 289 -14.94 14.08 98.78
C LEU A 289 -15.33 12.90 97.87
N GLU A 290 -16.40 12.19 98.22
CA GLU A 290 -17.02 11.11 97.45
C GLU A 290 -18.19 11.64 96.57
N PRO A 291 -18.32 11.23 95.29
CA PRO A 291 -19.45 11.60 94.44
C PRO A 291 -20.69 10.71 94.67
N SER A 292 -21.89 11.25 94.40
CA SER A 292 -23.16 10.54 94.59
C SER A 292 -23.41 9.45 93.51
N LYS A 293 -24.08 8.35 93.90
CA LYS A 293 -24.30 7.17 93.04
C LYS A 293 -24.93 7.48 91.67
N ALA A 294 -25.95 8.34 91.63
CA ALA A 294 -26.61 8.73 90.39
C ALA A 294 -25.67 9.46 89.40
N GLN A 295 -24.66 10.15 89.92
CA GLN A 295 -23.65 10.83 89.10
C GLN A 295 -22.62 9.84 88.52
N MET A 296 -22.32 8.74 89.23
CA MET A 296 -21.50 7.66 88.70
C MET A 296 -22.21 6.87 87.60
N GLU A 297 -23.50 6.56 87.76
CA GLU A 297 -24.29 5.88 86.70
C GLU A 297 -24.41 6.75 85.45
N TYR A 298 -24.69 8.05 85.60
CA TYR A 298 -24.72 8.98 84.47
C TYR A 298 -23.36 9.10 83.76
N GLN A 299 -22.26 9.21 84.52
CA GLN A 299 -20.91 9.21 83.93
C GLN A 299 -20.60 7.90 83.19
N SER A 300 -20.97 6.75 83.74
CA SER A 300 -20.77 5.43 83.12
C SER A 300 -21.54 5.28 81.80
N GLN A 301 -22.79 5.77 81.75
CA GLN A 301 -23.58 5.76 80.52
C GLN A 301 -22.96 6.67 79.45
N VAL A 302 -22.56 7.90 79.83
CA VAL A 302 -21.92 8.86 78.92
C VAL A 302 -20.59 8.31 78.37
N THR A 303 -19.75 7.66 79.20
CA THR A 303 -18.52 7.03 78.71
C THR A 303 -18.82 5.84 77.80
N SER A 304 -19.84 5.03 78.10
CA SER A 304 -20.26 3.92 77.21
C SER A 304 -20.70 4.40 75.83
N ASP A 305 -21.52 5.46 75.77
CA ASP A 305 -22.01 6.01 74.50
C ASP A 305 -20.91 6.72 73.71
N VAL A 306 -19.99 7.40 74.40
CA VAL A 306 -18.75 7.93 73.80
C VAL A 306 -17.91 6.81 73.18
N GLU A 307 -17.69 5.70 73.89
CA GLU A 307 -16.87 4.59 73.39
C GLU A 307 -17.53 3.91 72.18
N LYS A 308 -18.87 3.80 72.15
CA LYS A 308 -19.63 3.33 70.97
C LYS A 308 -19.41 4.23 69.76
N VAL A 309 -19.50 5.55 69.91
CA VAL A 309 -19.27 6.50 68.80
C VAL A 309 -17.82 6.41 68.33
N LYS A 310 -16.86 6.36 69.26
CA LYS A 310 -15.43 6.18 68.96
C LYS A 310 -15.16 4.89 68.16
N CYS A 311 -15.77 3.77 68.55
CA CYS A 311 -15.69 2.51 67.80
C CYS A 311 -16.35 2.59 66.43
N ALA A 312 -17.55 3.19 66.31
CA ALA A 312 -18.27 3.33 65.03
C ALA A 312 -17.55 4.25 64.02
N VAL A 313 -16.76 5.20 64.52
CA VAL A 313 -15.95 6.14 63.72
C VAL A 313 -14.48 5.65 63.57
N GLU A 314 -14.15 4.49 64.16
CA GLU A 314 -12.84 3.82 64.16
C GLU A 314 -11.66 4.71 64.61
N CYS A 315 -11.88 5.65 65.54
CA CYS A 315 -10.88 6.62 65.97
C CYS A 315 -10.25 6.29 67.35
N SER A 316 -9.01 6.71 67.56
CA SER A 316 -8.25 6.39 68.78
C SER A 316 -8.60 7.31 69.95
N HIS A 317 -8.83 8.61 69.67
CA HIS A 317 -9.14 9.60 70.69
C HIS A 317 -10.48 10.30 70.44
N LEU A 318 -11.10 10.75 71.54
CA LEU A 318 -12.36 11.51 71.56
C LEU A 318 -12.33 12.74 70.64
N TRP A 319 -11.19 13.45 70.62
CA TRP A 319 -11.00 14.68 69.85
C TRP A 319 -10.99 14.44 68.33
N ASP A 320 -10.65 13.21 67.90
CA ASP A 320 -10.55 12.84 66.47
C ASP A 320 -11.93 12.65 65.81
N ILE A 321 -12.98 12.42 66.60
CA ILE A 321 -14.34 12.12 66.12
C ILE A 321 -14.84 13.24 65.18
N SER A 322 -14.64 14.51 65.57
CA SER A 322 -15.05 15.68 64.79
C SER A 322 -14.29 15.76 63.46
N GLY A 323 -12.97 15.53 63.48
CA GLY A 323 -12.13 15.50 62.27
C GLY A 323 -12.49 14.37 61.31
N ARG A 324 -12.84 13.20 61.85
CA ARG A 324 -13.31 12.04 61.05
C ARG A 324 -14.65 12.31 60.37
N PHE A 325 -15.63 12.88 61.06
CA PHE A 325 -16.89 13.27 60.43
C PHE A 325 -16.70 14.34 59.35
N LEU A 326 -15.83 15.33 59.57
CA LEU A 326 -15.51 16.34 58.58
C LEU A 326 -14.80 15.75 57.34
N ALA A 327 -13.88 14.80 57.55
CA ALA A 327 -13.22 14.07 56.46
C ALA A 327 -14.20 13.17 55.69
N GLN A 328 -15.12 12.51 56.39
CA GLN A 328 -16.19 11.71 55.78
C GLN A 328 -17.12 12.60 54.94
N GLN A 329 -17.56 13.75 55.47
CA GLN A 329 -18.36 14.72 54.73
C GLN A 329 -17.66 15.16 53.44
N LYS A 330 -16.39 15.60 53.54
CA LYS A 330 -15.60 16.02 52.37
C LYS A 330 -15.39 14.89 51.36
N SER A 331 -15.25 13.65 51.82
CA SER A 331 -15.20 12.47 50.95
C SER A 331 -16.53 12.22 50.23
N THR A 332 -17.66 12.31 50.93
CA THR A 332 -18.99 12.17 50.31
C THR A 332 -19.31 13.29 49.33
N GLU A 333 -18.90 14.53 49.61
CA GLU A 333 -19.04 15.66 48.68
C GLU A 333 -18.21 15.45 47.40
N ASN A 334 -16.94 15.02 47.54
CA ASN A 334 -16.10 14.64 46.40
C ASN A 334 -16.71 13.49 45.57
N LEU A 335 -17.22 12.44 46.22
CA LEU A 335 -17.87 11.32 45.53
C LEU A 335 -19.15 11.76 44.80
N GLN A 336 -19.98 12.62 45.42
CA GLN A 336 -21.15 13.20 44.77
C GLN A 336 -20.77 14.06 43.56
N GLN A 337 -19.66 14.80 43.62
CA GLN A 337 -19.14 15.55 42.47
C GLN A 337 -18.67 14.60 41.35
N GLN A 338 -17.89 13.56 41.67
CA GLN A 338 -17.45 12.56 40.69
C GLN A 338 -18.62 11.83 40.03
N ILE A 339 -19.69 11.51 40.78
CA ILE A 339 -20.91 10.92 40.22
C ILE A 339 -21.56 11.87 39.19
N LYS A 340 -21.68 13.18 39.51
CA LYS A 340 -22.22 14.19 38.58
C LYS A 340 -21.36 14.32 37.32
N GLU A 341 -20.03 14.36 37.46
CA GLU A 341 -19.11 14.43 36.33
C GLU A 341 -19.19 13.18 35.42
N CYS A 342 -19.29 11.99 36.01
CA CYS A 342 -19.50 10.74 35.28
C CYS A 342 -20.85 10.69 34.57
N ASP A 343 -21.93 11.14 35.22
CA ASP A 343 -23.26 11.23 34.61
C ASP A 343 -23.30 12.22 33.45
N GLN A 344 -22.58 13.34 33.57
CA GLN A 344 -22.48 14.33 32.50
C GLN A 344 -21.70 13.78 31.29
N LYS A 345 -20.52 13.18 31.51
CA LYS A 345 -19.75 12.49 30.47
C LYS A 345 -20.56 11.39 29.79
N ARG A 346 -21.38 10.64 30.55
CA ARG A 346 -22.28 9.62 29.99
C ARG A 346 -23.32 10.23 29.03
N LYS A 347 -23.94 11.35 29.41
CA LYS A 347 -24.91 12.07 28.56
C LYS A 347 -24.26 12.64 27.29
N GLU A 348 -23.05 13.19 27.41
CA GLU A 348 -22.26 13.70 26.27
C GLU A 348 -21.91 12.58 25.28
N LEU A 349 -21.45 11.43 25.80
CA LEU A 349 -21.17 10.24 24.98
C LEU A 349 -22.43 9.66 24.34
N GLU A 350 -23.57 9.63 25.05
CA GLU A 350 -24.84 9.16 24.50
C GLU A 350 -25.36 10.09 23.39
N ALA A 351 -25.23 11.41 23.56
CA ALA A 351 -25.56 12.38 22.52
C ALA A 351 -24.68 12.19 21.27
N LYS A 352 -23.36 12.06 21.46
CA LYS A 352 -22.41 11.83 20.37
C LYS A 352 -22.62 10.48 19.67
N LEU A 353 -23.04 9.44 20.40
CA LEU A 353 -23.40 8.15 19.81
C LEU A 353 -24.63 8.28 18.90
N ARG A 354 -25.68 9.01 19.33
CA ARG A 354 -26.86 9.27 18.49
C ARG A 354 -26.54 10.11 17.25
N GLU A 355 -25.63 11.08 17.38
CA GLU A 355 -25.11 11.87 16.26
C GLU A 355 -24.40 10.97 15.22
N LEU A 356 -23.48 10.10 15.66
CA LEU A 356 -22.78 9.15 14.79
C LEU A 356 -23.71 8.07 14.21
N GLU A 357 -24.76 7.67 14.93
CA GLU A 357 -25.79 6.76 14.39
C GLU A 357 -26.63 7.43 13.31
N LEU A 358 -26.92 8.74 13.45
CA LEU A 358 -27.61 9.54 12.45
C LEU A 358 -26.72 9.75 11.21
N GLU A 359 -25.46 10.17 11.37
CA GLU A 359 -24.49 10.28 10.27
C GLU A 359 -24.33 8.93 9.54
N ARG A 360 -24.24 7.82 10.28
CA ARG A 360 -24.19 6.48 9.69
C ARG A 360 -25.47 6.11 8.95
N ALA A 361 -26.64 6.54 9.42
CA ALA A 361 -27.91 6.33 8.73
C ALA A 361 -27.99 7.18 7.46
N GLU A 362 -27.51 8.43 7.50
CA GLU A 362 -27.37 9.29 6.32
C GLU A 362 -26.44 8.63 5.30
N LEU A 363 -25.21 8.27 5.66
CA LEU A 363 -24.26 7.58 4.78
C LEU A 363 -24.77 6.23 4.23
N LYS A 364 -25.63 5.52 4.97
CA LYS A 364 -26.17 4.21 4.57
C LYS A 364 -27.42 4.31 3.68
N PHE A 365 -28.25 5.35 3.87
CA PHE A 365 -29.58 5.44 3.24
C PHE A 365 -29.76 6.66 2.33
N HIS A 366 -28.88 7.66 2.39
CA HIS A 366 -28.77 8.64 1.31
C HIS A 366 -28.15 7.94 0.10
N GLN A 367 -28.88 7.97 -1.01
CA GLN A 367 -28.24 7.84 -2.31
C GLN A 367 -27.21 8.97 -2.43
N THR A 368 -25.97 8.63 -2.74
CA THR A 368 -24.88 9.60 -2.94
C THR A 368 -25.35 10.75 -3.84
N PRO A 369 -25.08 12.02 -3.52
CA PRO A 369 -25.65 13.19 -4.23
C PRO A 369 -25.39 13.22 -5.74
N SER A 370 -26.27 12.55 -6.48
CA SER A 370 -26.27 12.30 -7.92
C SER A 370 -25.01 11.61 -8.49
N LEU A 371 -25.25 10.60 -9.32
CA LEU A 371 -24.27 10.08 -10.29
C LEU A 371 -23.71 11.18 -11.22
N VAL A 372 -24.36 12.33 -11.32
CA VAL A 372 -23.91 13.49 -12.11
C VAL A 372 -22.72 14.19 -11.44
N SER A 373 -22.70 14.31 -10.11
CA SER A 373 -21.55 14.89 -9.39
C SER A 373 -20.32 13.97 -9.50
N SER A 374 -20.52 12.66 -9.31
CA SER A 374 -19.44 11.67 -9.44
C SER A 374 -18.86 11.61 -10.85
N LYS A 375 -19.70 11.69 -11.90
CA LYS A 375 -19.23 11.73 -13.30
C LYS A 375 -18.46 13.00 -13.65
N LYS A 376 -18.90 14.16 -13.16
CA LYS A 376 -18.15 15.42 -13.37
C LYS A 376 -16.76 15.36 -12.73
N LEU A 377 -16.66 14.80 -11.52
CA LEU A 377 -15.37 14.57 -10.86
C LEU A 377 -14.52 13.55 -11.61
N GLU A 378 -15.12 12.49 -12.15
CA GLU A 378 -14.42 11.49 -13.00
C GLU A 378 -13.87 12.12 -14.30
N GLU A 379 -14.65 12.99 -14.95
CA GLU A 379 -14.25 13.74 -16.16
C GLU A 379 -13.13 14.74 -15.85
N GLU A 380 -13.19 15.45 -14.71
CA GLU A 380 -12.15 16.37 -14.25
C GLU A 380 -10.85 15.64 -13.91
N LEU A 381 -10.93 14.50 -13.21
CA LEU A 381 -9.77 13.68 -12.89
C LEU A 381 -9.11 13.08 -14.14
N LYS A 382 -9.89 12.65 -15.13
CA LYS A 382 -9.35 12.18 -16.43
C LYS A 382 -8.63 13.31 -17.17
N LYS A 383 -9.23 14.49 -17.24
CA LYS A 383 -8.60 15.67 -17.86
C LYS A 383 -7.29 16.05 -17.16
N ASN A 384 -7.25 16.00 -15.83
CA ASN A 384 -6.03 16.27 -15.07
C ASN A 384 -4.96 15.18 -15.28
N LEU A 385 -5.36 13.91 -15.43
CA LEU A 385 -4.47 12.81 -15.78
C LEU A 385 -3.84 13.03 -17.17
N GLU A 386 -4.63 13.32 -18.20
CA GLU A 386 -4.14 13.62 -19.56
C GLU A 386 -3.16 14.83 -19.57
N GLN A 387 -3.41 15.84 -18.72
CA GLN A 387 -2.52 16.99 -18.57
C GLN A 387 -1.18 16.64 -17.90
N GLU A 388 -1.19 15.81 -16.86
CA GLU A 388 0.06 15.38 -16.21
C GLU A 388 0.81 14.31 -17.04
N GLU A 389 0.12 13.46 -17.80
CA GLU A 389 0.74 12.53 -18.77
C GLU A 389 1.46 13.30 -19.88
N THR A 390 0.81 14.28 -20.52
CA THR A 390 1.45 15.11 -21.55
C THR A 390 2.61 15.95 -21.00
N ARG A 391 2.51 16.41 -19.75
CA ARG A 391 3.61 17.10 -19.04
C ARG A 391 4.78 16.16 -18.73
N LEU A 392 4.50 14.90 -18.38
CA LEU A 392 5.50 13.87 -18.15
C LEU A 392 6.25 13.53 -19.44
N GLU A 393 5.54 13.31 -20.56
CA GLU A 393 6.14 13.05 -21.88
C GLU A 393 7.05 14.21 -22.35
N GLN A 394 6.62 15.46 -22.15
CA GLN A 394 7.45 16.64 -22.44
C GLN A 394 8.72 16.66 -21.59
N THR A 395 8.59 16.35 -20.29
CA THR A 395 9.71 16.32 -19.35
C THR A 395 10.70 15.20 -19.68
N GLN A 396 10.20 14.00 -20.00
CA GLN A 396 11.03 12.87 -20.45
C GLN A 396 11.74 13.18 -21.77
N THR A 397 11.04 13.77 -22.74
CA THR A 397 11.62 14.19 -24.02
C THR A 397 12.75 15.22 -23.82
N GLN A 398 12.58 16.16 -22.89
CA GLN A 398 13.63 17.12 -22.57
C GLN A 398 14.80 16.48 -21.82
N MET A 399 14.52 15.55 -20.90
CA MET A 399 15.53 14.80 -20.15
C MET A 399 16.40 13.95 -21.08
N LEU A 400 15.81 13.22 -22.03
CA LEU A 400 16.53 12.46 -23.05
C LEU A 400 17.38 13.35 -23.98
N LYS A 401 16.88 14.53 -24.38
CA LYS A 401 17.67 15.52 -25.14
C LYS A 401 18.86 16.02 -24.34
N ASN A 402 18.67 16.34 -23.06
CA ASN A 402 19.73 16.80 -22.17
C ASN A 402 20.77 15.69 -21.93
N GLN A 403 20.34 14.45 -21.73
CA GLN A 403 21.23 13.29 -21.57
C GLN A 403 22.07 13.03 -22.82
N LYS A 404 21.45 13.07 -24.02
CA LYS A 404 22.19 12.94 -25.29
C LYS A 404 23.18 14.09 -25.48
N LEU A 405 22.80 15.31 -25.12
CA LEU A 405 23.69 16.47 -25.19
C LEU A 405 24.87 16.35 -24.22
N LEU A 406 24.63 15.89 -22.98
CA LEU A 406 25.67 15.61 -22.00
C LEU A 406 26.66 14.56 -22.53
N LEU A 407 26.16 13.41 -22.99
CA LEU A 407 27.01 12.36 -23.57
C LEU A 407 27.84 12.86 -24.76
N CYS A 408 27.29 13.74 -25.61
CA CYS A 408 28.05 14.38 -26.68
C CYS A 408 29.16 15.32 -26.15
N PHE A 409 28.92 16.04 -25.06
CA PHE A 409 29.96 16.86 -24.41
C PHE A 409 31.04 15.99 -23.75
N GLU A 410 30.66 14.96 -22.99
CA GLU A 410 31.59 14.06 -22.31
C GLU A 410 32.49 13.35 -23.31
N ASN A 411 31.91 12.74 -24.36
CA ASN A 411 32.66 12.15 -25.46
C ASN A 411 33.54 13.18 -26.19
N GLY A 412 33.09 14.42 -26.34
CA GLY A 412 33.87 15.51 -26.94
C GLY A 412 35.11 15.87 -26.09
N VAL A 413 34.94 15.97 -24.78
CA VAL A 413 36.02 16.22 -23.82
C VAL A 413 36.99 15.05 -23.75
N ASP A 414 36.51 13.80 -23.70
CA ASP A 414 37.36 12.60 -23.70
C ASP A 414 38.20 12.48 -24.99
N ASN A 415 37.59 12.74 -26.16
CA ASN A 415 38.31 12.77 -27.43
C ASN A 415 39.39 13.87 -27.47
N LEU A 416 39.13 15.03 -26.88
CA LEU A 416 40.11 16.12 -26.77
C LEU A 416 41.23 15.77 -25.79
N PHE A 417 40.87 15.19 -24.63
CA PHE A 417 41.78 14.75 -23.59
C PHE A 417 42.79 13.72 -24.12
N ILE A 418 42.31 12.66 -24.78
CA ILE A 418 43.15 11.61 -25.38
C ILE A 418 44.14 12.21 -26.39
N ARG A 419 43.71 13.17 -27.22
CA ARG A 419 44.58 13.83 -28.23
C ARG A 419 45.65 14.74 -27.61
N LEU A 420 45.37 15.33 -26.44
CA LEU A 420 46.28 16.24 -25.75
C LEU A 420 47.16 15.54 -24.70
N TYR A 421 46.84 14.30 -24.33
CA TYR A 421 47.54 13.54 -23.28
C TYR A 421 49.06 13.44 -23.51
N GLY A 422 49.49 13.26 -24.77
CA GLY A 422 50.91 13.17 -25.14
C GLY A 422 51.66 14.51 -25.16
N VAL A 423 51.01 15.65 -24.90
CA VAL A 423 51.64 16.98 -24.92
C VAL A 423 52.27 17.26 -23.56
N THR A 424 53.59 17.34 -23.49
CA THR A 424 54.31 17.72 -22.28
C THR A 424 54.28 19.25 -22.07
N VAL A 425 54.01 19.69 -20.85
CA VAL A 425 53.98 21.10 -20.45
C VAL A 425 55.06 21.30 -19.38
N PRO A 426 55.99 22.26 -19.55
CA PRO A 426 57.00 22.53 -18.53
C PRO A 426 56.34 22.96 -17.21
N ASN A 427 56.80 22.36 -16.11
CA ASN A 427 56.33 22.54 -14.72
C ASN A 427 55.01 21.84 -14.32
N GLU A 428 54.45 20.96 -15.14
CA GLU A 428 53.52 19.95 -14.62
C GLU A 428 54.34 18.79 -14.01
N GLY A 429 54.25 18.61 -12.69
CA GLY A 429 54.57 17.31 -12.07
C GLY A 429 53.48 16.28 -12.42
N ASP A 430 53.65 15.01 -12.03
CA ASP A 430 52.64 13.96 -12.27
C ASP A 430 51.32 14.28 -11.54
N ILE A 431 50.43 15.02 -12.22
CA ILE A 431 49.06 15.27 -11.77
C ILE A 431 48.28 13.99 -12.07
N HIS A 432 47.95 13.25 -11.01
CA HIS A 432 47.00 12.14 -11.12
C HIS A 432 45.59 12.74 -11.30
N ILE A 433 45.16 12.82 -12.56
CA ILE A 433 43.82 13.30 -12.94
C ILE A 433 42.84 12.17 -12.65
N ASP A 434 41.74 12.46 -11.94
CA ASP A 434 40.67 11.49 -11.81
C ASP A 434 39.99 11.34 -13.18
N THR A 435 40.14 10.18 -13.79
CA THR A 435 39.58 9.88 -15.13
C THR A 435 38.06 9.82 -15.15
N THR A 436 37.41 10.01 -14.00
CA THR A 436 35.96 9.99 -13.83
C THR A 436 35.31 11.37 -14.01
N ASP A 437 35.97 12.48 -13.66
CA ASP A 437 35.38 13.82 -13.78
C ASP A 437 35.66 14.48 -15.14
N THR A 438 34.60 14.98 -15.76
CA THR A 438 34.64 15.62 -17.08
C THR A 438 35.09 17.09 -16.98
N TYR A 439 34.90 17.73 -15.82
CA TYR A 439 35.37 19.10 -15.60
C TYR A 439 36.89 19.17 -15.38
N GLU A 440 37.47 18.24 -14.60
CA GLU A 440 38.93 18.11 -14.48
C GLU A 440 39.60 17.81 -15.82
N LYS A 441 39.06 16.89 -16.63
CA LYS A 441 39.55 16.64 -18.00
C LYS A 441 39.50 17.88 -18.88
N LEU A 442 38.43 18.68 -18.81
CA LEU A 442 38.30 19.91 -19.59
C LEU A 442 39.36 20.95 -19.16
N LYS A 443 39.60 21.10 -17.86
CA LYS A 443 40.63 22.00 -17.32
C LYS A 443 42.06 21.58 -17.69
N PHE A 444 42.32 20.27 -17.75
CA PHE A 444 43.55 19.73 -18.31
C PHE A 444 43.70 20.08 -19.79
N CYS A 445 42.65 19.87 -20.60
CA CYS A 445 42.64 20.23 -22.01
C CYS A 445 42.90 21.72 -22.22
N GLU A 446 42.25 22.60 -21.43
CA GLU A 446 42.48 24.05 -21.46
C GLU A 446 43.95 24.40 -21.20
N THR A 447 44.56 23.84 -20.16
CA THR A 447 45.97 24.09 -19.81
C THR A 447 46.92 23.66 -20.93
N LYS A 448 46.69 22.47 -21.51
CA LYS A 448 47.45 21.93 -22.64
C LYS A 448 47.29 22.77 -23.91
N LEU A 449 46.06 23.19 -24.23
CA LEU A 449 45.76 24.03 -25.39
C LEU A 449 46.39 25.42 -25.24
N LEU A 450 46.30 26.06 -24.06
CA LEU A 450 46.95 27.34 -23.79
C LEU A 450 48.47 27.25 -23.93
N HIS A 451 49.09 26.14 -23.51
CA HIS A 451 50.51 25.89 -23.75
C HIS A 451 50.81 25.74 -25.25
N LEU A 452 50.05 24.91 -25.99
CA LEU A 452 50.21 24.78 -27.44
C LEU A 452 50.02 26.11 -28.18
N THR A 453 49.07 26.96 -27.77
CA THR A 453 48.87 28.31 -28.35
C THR A 453 50.09 29.20 -28.11
N LYS A 454 50.69 29.17 -26.91
CA LYS A 454 51.94 29.91 -26.63
C LYS A 454 53.13 29.37 -27.43
N VAL A 455 53.27 28.04 -27.53
CA VAL A 455 54.32 27.40 -28.32
C VAL A 455 54.19 27.75 -29.80
N THR A 456 53.00 27.59 -30.38
CA THR A 456 52.75 27.92 -31.81
C THR A 456 52.87 29.40 -32.12
N SER A 457 52.55 30.29 -31.18
CA SER A 457 52.80 31.74 -31.32
C SER A 457 54.29 32.12 -31.32
N ASN A 458 55.15 31.27 -30.74
CA ASN A 458 56.60 31.45 -30.67
C ASN A 458 57.36 30.65 -31.76
N LEU A 459 56.69 29.81 -32.54
CA LEU A 459 57.30 29.13 -33.68
C LEU A 459 57.37 30.09 -34.88
N PRO A 460 58.49 30.13 -35.64
CA PRO A 460 58.50 30.73 -36.96
C PRO A 460 57.44 30.07 -37.85
N SER A 461 56.79 30.84 -38.73
CA SER A 461 55.73 30.34 -39.63
C SER A 461 56.22 29.14 -40.43
N TYR A 462 55.84 27.94 -39.99
CA TYR A 462 56.35 26.69 -40.53
C TYR A 462 55.58 26.37 -41.81
N ASN A 463 56.21 26.65 -42.96
CA ASN A 463 55.65 26.26 -44.26
C ASN A 463 55.60 24.73 -44.35
N PHE A 464 54.42 24.17 -44.14
CA PHE A 464 54.08 22.77 -44.46
C PHE A 464 53.97 22.57 -45.99
N SER A 465 55.01 22.96 -46.72
CA SER A 465 55.15 22.60 -48.12
C SER A 465 55.55 21.13 -48.22
N ARG A 466 54.76 20.35 -48.97
CA ARG A 466 54.95 18.91 -49.21
C ARG A 466 55.93 18.64 -50.36
N GLU A 467 56.89 19.53 -50.55
CA GLU A 467 57.92 19.45 -51.58
C GLU A 467 59.13 18.68 -51.04
N GLU A 468 59.73 17.80 -51.86
CA GLU A 468 60.88 16.98 -51.47
C GLU A 468 62.13 17.80 -51.11
N ASN A 469 62.16 19.08 -51.47
CA ASN A 469 63.23 20.03 -51.13
C ASN A 469 63.14 20.56 -49.68
N ASN A 470 62.03 20.31 -48.97
CA ASN A 470 61.85 20.74 -47.59
C ASN A 470 62.52 19.74 -46.64
N GLU A 471 63.74 20.03 -46.18
CA GLU A 471 64.50 19.18 -45.25
C GLU A 471 63.66 18.72 -44.04
N SER A 472 62.78 19.57 -43.51
CA SER A 472 61.93 19.25 -42.38
C SER A 472 60.94 18.13 -42.71
N PHE A 473 60.32 18.18 -43.89
CA PHE A 473 59.40 17.16 -44.36
C PHE A 473 60.13 15.84 -44.63
N VAL A 474 61.30 15.88 -45.27
CA VAL A 474 62.13 14.68 -45.55
C VAL A 474 62.59 14.01 -44.26
N LYS A 475 63.07 14.77 -43.27
CA LYS A 475 63.50 14.23 -41.97
C LYS A 475 62.34 13.55 -41.22
N VAL A 476 61.16 14.17 -41.18
CA VAL A 476 59.96 13.57 -40.56
C VAL A 476 59.47 12.35 -41.32
N ARG A 477 59.46 12.37 -42.67
CA ARG A 477 59.07 11.22 -43.50
C ARG A 477 59.98 10.02 -43.25
N ASN A 478 61.30 10.23 -43.27
CA ASN A 478 62.26 9.16 -43.07
C ASN A 478 62.19 8.59 -41.64
N PHE A 479 62.02 9.45 -40.63
CA PHE A 479 61.81 9.02 -39.24
C PHE A 479 60.55 8.15 -39.11
N LEU A 480 59.43 8.56 -39.73
CA LEU A 480 58.20 7.76 -39.76
C LEU A 480 58.41 6.43 -40.51
N GLU A 481 59.03 6.44 -41.68
CA GLU A 481 59.35 5.23 -42.46
C GLU A 481 60.36 4.28 -41.78
N GLU A 482 61.18 4.76 -40.85
CA GLU A 482 62.03 3.92 -40.00
C GLU A 482 61.26 3.35 -38.81
N THR A 483 60.47 4.16 -38.10
CA THR A 483 59.66 3.69 -36.96
C THR A 483 58.58 2.69 -37.36
N THR A 484 57.93 2.84 -38.53
CA THR A 484 56.93 1.87 -39.00
C THR A 484 57.53 0.54 -39.49
N LYS A 485 58.86 0.43 -39.64
CA LYS A 485 59.51 -0.85 -40.02
C LYS A 485 59.74 -1.79 -38.83
N THR A 486 59.73 -1.28 -37.61
CA THR A 486 59.99 -2.05 -36.38
C THR A 486 58.73 -2.45 -35.63
N GLU A 487 57.55 -2.00 -36.08
CA GLU A 487 56.28 -2.17 -35.38
C GLU A 487 55.55 -3.46 -35.83
N PRO A 488 55.31 -4.45 -34.94
CA PRO A 488 54.81 -5.77 -35.33
C PRO A 488 53.29 -5.85 -35.53
N GLN A 489 52.54 -4.78 -35.28
CA GLN A 489 51.09 -4.73 -35.49
C GLN A 489 50.75 -3.94 -36.75
N ASN A 490 50.12 -4.62 -37.70
CA ASN A 490 49.73 -4.05 -38.98
C ASN A 490 48.42 -3.24 -38.80
N LEU A 491 48.52 -1.96 -38.45
CA LEU A 491 47.40 -1.02 -38.24
C LEU A 491 46.67 -0.62 -39.54
N LYS A 492 46.35 -1.60 -40.40
CA LYS A 492 45.38 -1.43 -41.47
C LYS A 492 43.99 -1.36 -40.85
N ILE A 493 43.43 -0.16 -40.83
CA ILE A 493 42.04 0.10 -40.44
C ILE A 493 41.12 -0.77 -41.32
N SER A 494 40.44 -1.74 -40.70
CA SER A 494 39.35 -2.46 -41.34
C SER A 494 38.08 -1.63 -41.17
N PHE A 495 37.51 -1.16 -42.27
CA PHE A 495 36.17 -0.58 -42.28
C PHE A 495 35.16 -1.72 -42.31
N GLU A 496 34.90 -2.30 -41.13
CA GLU A 496 33.62 -2.95 -40.87
C GLU A 496 32.75 -1.88 -40.18
N ASP A 497 31.61 -1.55 -40.79
CA ASP A 497 30.69 -0.55 -40.26
C ASP A 497 30.04 -1.11 -38.98
N GLU A 498 30.48 -0.64 -37.80
CA GLU A 498 29.80 -0.95 -36.55
C GLU A 498 28.45 -0.20 -36.48
N GLU A 499 27.38 -0.88 -36.90
CA GLU A 499 26.02 -0.48 -36.57
C GLU A 499 25.82 -0.51 -35.04
N ASP A 500 25.34 0.62 -34.49
CA ASP A 500 25.17 0.89 -33.06
C ASP A 500 24.62 -0.30 -32.23
N VAL A 501 25.51 -1.06 -31.57
CA VAL A 501 25.12 -1.97 -30.49
C VAL A 501 24.92 -1.16 -29.21
N VAL A 502 23.80 -0.45 -29.13
CA VAL A 502 23.28 0.09 -27.87
C VAL A 502 23.00 -1.09 -26.94
N ARG A 503 23.90 -1.33 -25.98
CA ARG A 503 23.65 -2.26 -24.89
C ARG A 503 22.61 -1.64 -23.96
N ASP A 504 21.36 -2.02 -24.15
CA ASP A 504 20.34 -1.78 -23.14
C ASP A 504 20.71 -2.53 -21.86
N ALA A 505 20.80 -1.81 -20.75
CA ALA A 505 21.43 -2.28 -19.51
C ALA A 505 20.46 -2.98 -18.56
N PHE A 506 19.29 -3.40 -19.05
CA PHE A 506 18.28 -4.13 -18.28
C PHE A 506 17.55 -5.16 -19.14
N ASP A 507 18.15 -6.33 -19.33
CA ASP A 507 17.36 -7.52 -19.67
C ASP A 507 17.73 -8.72 -18.78
N PHE A 508 16.70 -9.36 -18.23
CA PHE A 508 16.86 -10.48 -17.31
C PHE A 508 17.02 -11.77 -18.11
N ALA A 509 17.80 -12.72 -17.58
CA ALA A 509 18.18 -13.93 -18.30
C ALA A 509 17.01 -14.92 -18.50
N ASP A 510 16.18 -14.69 -19.51
CA ASP A 510 15.28 -15.71 -20.05
C ASP A 510 16.06 -16.69 -20.94
N LYS A 511 15.93 -17.97 -20.59
CA LYS A 511 16.65 -19.06 -21.25
C LYS A 511 15.90 -19.54 -22.48
N ASP A 512 16.17 -18.94 -23.62
CA ASP A 512 15.99 -19.61 -24.91
C ASP A 512 17.26 -19.49 -25.75
N GLN A 513 17.81 -20.64 -26.13
CA GLN A 513 19.04 -20.72 -26.92
C GLN A 513 18.74 -20.36 -28.38
N SER A 514 18.80 -19.07 -28.70
CA SER A 514 18.84 -18.60 -30.08
C SER A 514 20.09 -19.14 -30.77
N PHE A 515 19.90 -20.17 -31.59
CA PHE A 515 20.95 -20.74 -32.43
C PHE A 515 21.42 -19.67 -33.44
N VAL A 516 22.57 -19.05 -33.17
CA VAL A 516 23.25 -18.14 -34.10
C VAL A 516 24.13 -18.99 -35.03
N PRO A 517 23.80 -19.11 -36.34
CA PRO A 517 24.53 -20.00 -37.22
C PRO A 517 25.97 -19.51 -37.43
N ASN A 518 26.93 -20.42 -37.41
CA ASN A 518 28.33 -20.06 -37.64
C ASN A 518 28.54 -19.64 -39.12
N ARG A 519 29.58 -18.84 -39.39
CA ARG A 519 29.94 -18.31 -40.72
C ARG A 519 30.03 -19.40 -41.80
N GLU A 520 30.44 -20.62 -41.43
CA GLU A 520 30.48 -21.76 -42.35
C GLU A 520 29.09 -22.31 -42.70
N GLU A 521 28.16 -22.29 -41.74
CA GLU A 521 26.77 -22.73 -41.94
C GLU A 521 26.00 -21.72 -42.79
N ILE A 522 26.21 -20.41 -42.56
CA ILE A 522 25.69 -19.33 -43.42
C ILE A 522 26.21 -19.50 -44.85
N LYS A 523 27.51 -19.77 -45.05
CA LYS A 523 28.08 -20.08 -46.37
C LYS A 523 27.44 -21.33 -47.00
N LYS A 524 27.19 -22.38 -46.20
CA LYS A 524 26.58 -23.64 -46.68
C LYS A 524 25.12 -23.45 -47.09
N GLN A 525 24.35 -22.67 -46.32
CA GLN A 525 22.99 -22.27 -46.69
C GLN A 525 22.98 -21.36 -47.92
N GLY A 526 23.90 -20.41 -48.04
CA GLY A 526 24.07 -19.57 -49.22
C GLY A 526 24.38 -20.36 -50.49
N LEU A 527 25.31 -21.33 -50.41
CA LEU A 527 25.61 -22.26 -51.51
C LEU A 527 24.38 -23.08 -51.90
N ASN A 528 23.65 -23.66 -50.94
CA ASN A 528 22.39 -24.37 -51.20
C ASN A 528 21.34 -23.47 -51.88
N LEU A 529 21.25 -22.20 -51.48
CA LEU A 529 20.35 -21.23 -52.11
C LEU A 529 20.75 -20.94 -53.57
N ILE A 530 22.04 -20.81 -53.84
CA ILE A 530 22.57 -20.60 -55.20
C ILE A 530 22.35 -21.84 -56.06
N GLU A 531 22.65 -23.05 -55.57
CA GLU A 531 22.38 -24.30 -56.28
C GLU A 531 20.87 -24.51 -56.58
N SER A 532 20.00 -24.17 -55.63
CA SER A 532 18.55 -24.29 -55.82
C SER A 532 18.01 -23.32 -56.88
N LYS A 533 18.62 -22.14 -57.05
CA LYS A 533 18.23 -21.14 -58.07
C LYS A 533 18.92 -21.30 -59.43
N THR A 534 20.07 -21.97 -59.49
CA THR A 534 20.84 -22.17 -60.74
C THR A 534 20.49 -23.46 -61.48
N ARG A 535 19.80 -24.43 -60.84
CA ARG A 535 19.24 -25.60 -61.53
C ARG A 535 18.04 -25.23 -62.39
N THR A 536 18.30 -24.97 -63.67
CA THR A 536 17.27 -24.77 -64.70
C THR A 536 16.33 -25.98 -64.81
N SER A 537 15.03 -25.72 -64.68
CA SER A 537 13.98 -26.73 -64.68
C SER A 537 13.76 -27.32 -66.08
N LYS A 538 14.30 -28.52 -66.34
CA LYS A 538 14.02 -29.25 -67.59
C LYS A 538 12.53 -29.62 -67.68
N LYS A 539 11.84 -29.01 -68.64
CA LYS A 539 10.42 -29.26 -68.99
C LYS A 539 10.18 -30.75 -69.22
N LYS A 540 9.28 -31.38 -68.45
CA LYS A 540 8.87 -32.78 -68.65
C LYS A 540 7.80 -32.85 -69.74
N GLN A 541 8.11 -33.56 -70.83
CA GLN A 541 7.26 -33.67 -72.01
C GLN A 541 6.05 -34.58 -71.74
N ARG A 542 4.84 -34.18 -72.18
CA ARG A 542 3.64 -35.03 -72.14
C ARG A 542 3.74 -36.11 -73.22
N GLY A 543 3.73 -37.37 -72.82
CA GLY A 543 3.58 -38.55 -73.71
C GLY A 543 2.29 -39.30 -73.38
N ALA A 544 1.55 -39.71 -74.40
CA ALA A 544 0.21 -40.26 -74.25
C ALA A 544 0.19 -41.72 -73.75
N ARG A 545 -0.86 -42.08 -73.00
CA ARG A 545 -1.30 -43.48 -72.87
C ARG A 545 -2.51 -43.69 -73.78
N LYS A 546 -2.41 -44.67 -74.69
CA LYS A 546 -3.55 -45.40 -75.23
C LYS A 546 -3.78 -46.64 -74.35
N ASN A 547 -5.04 -46.92 -74.05
CA ASN A 547 -5.54 -48.24 -73.66
C ASN A 547 -5.67 -49.11 -74.95
N PRO A 548 -5.85 -50.45 -74.89
CA PRO A 548 -6.29 -51.31 -73.78
C PRO A 548 -5.17 -51.72 -72.81
#